data_AF-A0A1V5SFN3-F1
#
_entry.id   AF-A0A1V5SFN3-F1
#
_cell.length_a   1.000
_cell.length_b   1.000
_cell.length_c   1.000
_cell.angle_alpha   90.00
_cell.angle_beta   90.00
_cell.angle_gamma   90.00
#
_symmetry.space_group_name_H-M   'P 1'
#
loop_
_entity.id
_entity.type
_entity.pdbx_description
1 polymer ?
#
loop_
_entity_poly.entity_id
_entity_poly.type
_entity_poly.pdbx_seq_one_letter_code
_entity_poly.pdbx_strand_id
1 'polypeptide(L)'
;MKKTMMLVILTGIIFCRPGLASETSTGPDPDLRQGNNVKVVMARGWKNFFTFPGEIVRTGQNEKQHHPKAWPLTYAPRLVSNVIIRATSSLNDMFVLPTYVWATKDPRPITHFFDLPDYVWEKA
;
A
#
# COMPACT_ATOMS: atom_id res chain seq x y z
N MET A 1 -14.56 6.67 -26.47
CA MET A 1 -13.68 7.77 -26.02
C MET A 1 -14.20 8.48 -24.77
N LYS A 2 -15.46 8.99 -24.74
CA LYS A 2 -16.00 9.71 -23.57
C LYS A 2 -16.01 8.91 -22.25
N LYS A 3 -16.38 7.62 -22.30
CA LYS A 3 -16.41 6.73 -21.12
C LYS A 3 -15.01 6.43 -20.57
N THR A 4 -14.01 6.34 -21.45
CA THR A 4 -12.62 6.08 -21.10
C THR A 4 -11.97 7.29 -20.44
N MET A 5 -12.24 8.51 -20.93
CA MET A 5 -11.79 9.76 -20.30
C MET A 5 -12.40 9.96 -18.91
N MET A 6 -13.69 9.63 -18.75
CA MET A 6 -14.36 9.75 -17.45
C MET A 6 -13.79 8.77 -16.41
N LEU A 7 -13.39 7.56 -16.84
CA LEU A 7 -12.70 6.60 -15.96
C LEU A 7 -11.33 7.12 -15.52
N VAL A 8 -10.56 7.73 -16.44
CA VAL A 8 -9.23 8.31 -16.15
C VAL A 8 -9.32 9.53 -15.24
N ILE A 9 -10.36 10.35 -15.39
CA ILE A 9 -10.62 11.50 -14.51
C ILE A 9 -11.09 11.02 -13.13
N LEU A 10 -11.94 9.98 -13.08
CA LEU A 10 -12.42 9.41 -11.82
C LEU A 10 -11.30 8.71 -11.04
N THR A 11 -10.39 7.99 -11.72
CA THR A 11 -9.19 7.45 -11.08
C THR A 11 -8.26 8.58 -10.62
N GLY A 12 -8.03 9.61 -11.44
CA GLY A 12 -7.22 10.77 -11.07
C GLY A 12 -7.73 11.51 -9.82
N ILE A 13 -9.05 11.61 -9.63
CA ILE A 13 -9.67 12.26 -8.47
C ILE A 13 -9.60 11.38 -7.22
N ILE A 14 -9.69 10.05 -7.35
CA ILE A 14 -9.55 9.11 -6.21
C ILE A 14 -8.11 9.08 -5.68
N PHE A 15 -7.11 9.32 -6.53
CA PHE A 15 -5.69 9.33 -6.15
C PHE A 15 -5.13 10.69 -5.75
N CYS A 16 -5.91 11.77 -5.87
CA CYS A 16 -5.47 13.12 -5.47
C CYS A 16 -5.86 13.39 -4.01
N ARG A 17 -5.00 13.01 -3.05
CA ARG A 17 -5.12 13.47 -1.66
C ARG A 17 -4.39 14.81 -1.48
N PRO A 18 -5.02 15.84 -0.88
CA PRO A 18 -4.32 17.04 -0.45
C PRO A 18 -3.42 16.69 0.72
N GLY A 19 -2.20 17.21 0.72
CA GLY A 19 -1.17 16.87 1.69
C GLY A 19 -1.62 17.04 3.14
N LEU A 20 -1.39 16.00 3.94
CA LEU A 20 -1.22 16.09 5.37
C LEU A 20 0.02 15.28 5.71
N ALA A 21 1.03 15.98 6.19
CA ALA A 21 2.28 15.44 6.66
C ALA A 21 2.03 14.35 7.72
N SER A 22 2.63 13.19 7.52
CA SER A 22 2.96 12.26 8.59
C SER A 22 4.39 11.78 8.38
N GLU A 23 5.34 12.69 8.62
CA GLU A 23 6.73 12.31 8.83
C GLU A 23 6.84 11.59 10.18
N THR A 24 6.49 10.31 10.23
CA THR A 24 7.02 9.40 11.26
C THR A 24 7.06 7.97 10.71
N SER A 25 7.69 7.77 9.56
CA SER A 25 8.16 6.43 9.21
C SER A 25 9.52 6.23 9.86
N THR A 26 9.60 5.33 10.83
CA THR A 26 10.85 4.63 11.15
C THR A 26 11.56 4.30 9.85
N GLY A 27 12.81 4.78 9.73
CA GLY A 27 13.57 4.79 8.48
C GLY A 27 13.66 3.41 7.80
N PRO A 28 14.11 3.38 6.53
CA PRO A 28 14.15 2.15 5.73
C PRO A 28 14.83 1.03 6.52
N ASP A 29 14.22 -0.16 6.49
CA ASP A 29 14.75 -1.37 7.11
C ASP A 29 16.25 -1.47 6.80
N PRO A 30 17.15 -1.46 7.80
CA PRO A 30 18.60 -1.42 7.57
C PRO A 30 19.08 -2.59 6.70
N ASP A 31 18.31 -3.68 6.66
CA ASP A 31 18.54 -4.86 5.81
C ASP A 31 18.44 -4.60 4.31
N LEU A 32 17.66 -3.60 3.85
CA LEU A 32 17.51 -3.27 2.43
C LEU A 32 18.72 -2.53 1.83
N ARG A 33 19.70 -2.15 2.67
CA ARG A 33 20.97 -1.57 2.23
C ARG A 33 22.08 -2.60 2.05
N GLN A 34 21.90 -3.85 2.51
CA GLN A 34 22.98 -4.79 2.71
C GLN A 34 22.81 -6.07 1.86
N GLY A 35 23.11 -5.98 0.55
CA GLY A 35 23.48 -7.10 -0.33
C GLY A 35 22.48 -8.25 -0.58
N ASN A 36 21.41 -8.38 0.22
CA ASN A 36 20.42 -9.47 0.18
C ASN A 36 19.04 -9.00 -0.31
N ASN A 37 19.02 -7.87 -1.03
CA ASN A 37 17.81 -7.09 -1.35
C ASN A 37 16.72 -7.87 -2.10
N VAL A 38 17.08 -8.82 -2.97
CA VAL A 38 16.10 -9.59 -3.76
C VAL A 38 15.26 -10.51 -2.88
N LYS A 39 15.90 -11.25 -1.97
CA LYS A 39 15.20 -12.21 -1.10
C LYS A 39 14.28 -11.50 -0.11
N VAL A 40 14.76 -10.41 0.48
CA VAL A 40 13.98 -9.59 1.42
C VAL A 40 12.74 -9.01 0.75
N VAL A 41 12.92 -8.45 -0.44
CA VAL A 41 11.82 -7.87 -1.23
C VAL A 41 10.80 -8.92 -1.66
N MET A 42 11.24 -10.07 -2.18
CA MET A 42 10.31 -11.15 -2.52
C MET A 42 9.58 -11.70 -1.29
N ALA A 43 10.27 -11.85 -0.16
CA ALA A 43 9.66 -12.30 1.09
C ALA A 43 8.60 -11.30 1.59
N ARG A 44 8.88 -9.98 1.50
CA ARG A 44 7.91 -8.92 1.80
C ARG A 44 6.69 -8.99 0.88
N GLY A 45 6.90 -9.16 -0.43
CA GLY A 45 5.82 -9.31 -1.40
C GLY A 45 4.91 -10.50 -1.12
N TRP A 46 5.49 -11.68 -0.85
CA TRP A 46 4.73 -12.86 -0.46
C TRP A 46 3.98 -12.68 0.86
N LYS A 47 4.65 -12.10 1.85
CA LYS A 47 4.05 -11.85 3.17
C LYS A 47 2.87 -10.89 3.06
N ASN A 48 2.98 -9.81 2.27
CA ASN A 48 1.84 -8.93 2.01
C ASN A 48 0.74 -9.65 1.21
N PHE A 49 1.09 -10.47 0.22
CA PHE A 49 0.12 -11.23 -0.60
C PHE A 49 -0.79 -12.15 0.26
N PHE A 50 -0.23 -12.86 1.23
CA PHE A 50 -1.04 -13.75 2.07
C PHE A 50 -1.88 -13.03 3.12
N THR A 51 -1.63 -11.74 3.33
CA THR A 51 -2.06 -11.06 4.56
C THR A 51 -2.90 -9.83 4.27
N PHE A 52 -2.82 -9.27 3.06
CA PHE A 52 -3.72 -8.23 2.58
C PHE A 52 -5.22 -8.58 2.68
N PRO A 53 -5.70 -9.85 2.60
CA PRO A 53 -7.10 -10.16 2.86
C PRO A 53 -7.57 -9.73 4.26
N GLY A 54 -6.64 -9.64 5.22
CA GLY A 54 -6.91 -9.08 6.55
C GLY A 54 -7.32 -7.60 6.54
N GLU A 55 -7.18 -6.88 5.41
CA GLU A 55 -7.68 -5.51 5.28
C GLU A 55 -9.19 -5.41 5.47
N ILE A 56 -9.95 -6.47 5.19
CA ILE A 56 -11.38 -6.52 5.47
C ILE A 56 -11.64 -6.20 6.94
N VAL A 57 -10.89 -6.82 7.85
CA VAL A 57 -11.03 -6.62 9.29
C VAL A 57 -10.39 -5.31 9.72
N ARG A 58 -9.15 -5.05 9.29
CA ARG A 58 -8.39 -3.87 9.71
C ARG A 58 -9.04 -2.57 9.26
N THR A 59 -9.44 -2.47 7.99
CA THR A 59 -10.14 -1.30 7.46
C THR A 59 -11.46 -1.10 8.20
N GLY A 60 -12.20 -2.17 8.50
CA GLY A 60 -13.43 -2.09 9.28
C GLY A 60 -13.21 -1.55 10.70
N GLN A 61 -12.15 -1.98 11.37
CA GLN A 61 -11.79 -1.49 12.71
C GLN A 61 -11.33 -0.03 12.68
N ASN A 62 -10.44 0.34 11.76
CA ASN A 62 -9.93 1.71 11.63
C ASN A 62 -11.05 2.70 11.27
N GLU A 63 -11.91 2.35 10.31
CA GLU A 63 -13.02 3.23 9.90
C GLU A 63 -14.03 3.41 11.03
N LYS A 64 -14.31 2.37 11.83
CA LYS A 64 -15.17 2.50 13.03
C LYS A 64 -14.57 3.44 14.08
N GLN A 65 -13.25 3.48 14.21
CA GLN A 65 -12.56 4.34 15.16
C GLN A 65 -12.46 5.80 14.68
N HIS A 66 -12.08 6.03 13.42
CA HIS A 66 -11.88 7.37 12.88
C HIS A 66 -13.16 8.03 12.36
N HIS A 67 -14.11 7.24 11.86
CA HIS A 67 -15.36 7.71 11.25
C HIS A 67 -16.59 7.01 11.85
N PRO A 68 -16.81 7.03 13.18
CA PRO A 68 -17.81 6.19 13.86
C PRO A 68 -19.25 6.33 13.35
N LYS A 69 -19.60 7.45 12.70
CA LYS A 69 -20.93 7.68 12.12
C LYS A 69 -21.02 7.43 10.61
N ALA A 70 -19.89 7.51 9.91
CA ALA A 70 -19.82 7.41 8.45
C ALA A 70 -19.10 6.13 7.98
N TRP A 71 -18.59 5.31 8.90
CA TRP A 71 -17.76 4.15 8.61
C TRP A 71 -18.36 3.17 7.59
N PRO A 72 -19.68 2.91 7.52
CA PRO A 72 -20.19 1.98 6.50
C PRO A 72 -20.03 2.55 5.08
N LEU A 73 -20.13 3.87 4.95
CA LEU A 73 -20.02 4.58 3.68
C LEU A 73 -18.57 4.77 3.26
N THR A 74 -17.67 5.04 4.20
CA THR A 74 -16.24 5.21 3.94
C THR A 74 -15.49 3.88 3.84
N TYR A 75 -16.04 2.80 4.42
CA TYR A 75 -15.43 1.46 4.42
C TYR A 75 -15.21 0.91 3.02
N ALA A 76 -16.25 0.86 2.18
CA ALA A 76 -16.15 0.25 0.85
C ALA A 76 -15.09 0.92 -0.04
N PRO A 77 -15.08 2.26 -0.24
CA PRO A 77 -14.04 2.89 -1.05
C PRO A 77 -12.65 2.75 -0.42
N ARG A 78 -12.53 2.79 0.91
CA ARG A 78 -11.25 2.61 1.61
C ARG A 78 -10.70 1.20 1.45
N LEU A 79 -11.56 0.19 1.62
CA LEU A 79 -11.19 -1.21 1.48
C LEU A 79 -10.70 -1.49 0.07
N VAL A 80 -11.45 -1.04 -0.94
CA VAL A 80 -11.07 -1.22 -2.36
C VAL A 80 -9.72 -0.58 -2.64
N SER A 81 -9.51 0.67 -2.20
CA SER A 81 -8.22 1.35 -2.33
C SER A 81 -7.09 0.57 -1.66
N ASN A 82 -7.27 0.16 -0.40
CA ASN A 82 -6.24 -0.54 0.37
C ASN A 82 -5.89 -1.90 -0.26
N VAL A 83 -6.89 -2.66 -0.71
CA VAL A 83 -6.70 -3.95 -1.37
C VAL A 83 -5.95 -3.78 -2.69
N ILE A 84 -6.34 -2.80 -3.53
CA ILE A 84 -5.63 -2.54 -4.80
C ILE A 84 -4.18 -2.17 -4.52
N ILE A 85 -3.92 -1.24 -3.61
CA ILE A 85 -2.55 -0.79 -3.30
C ILE A 85 -1.71 -1.95 -2.77
N ARG A 86 -2.25 -2.79 -1.87
CA ARG A 86 -1.52 -3.96 -1.34
C ARG A 86 -1.29 -5.03 -2.40
N ALA A 87 -2.27 -5.32 -3.24
CA ALA A 87 -2.12 -6.27 -4.34
C ALA A 87 -1.05 -5.80 -5.32
N THR A 88 -1.11 -4.54 -5.75
CA THR A 88 -0.10 -3.93 -6.63
C THR A 88 1.28 -3.93 -5.98
N SER A 89 1.38 -3.59 -4.68
CA SER A 89 2.66 -3.65 -3.95
C SER A 89 3.21 -5.08 -3.87
N SER A 90 2.35 -6.06 -3.63
CA SER A 90 2.76 -7.48 -3.56
C SER A 90 3.28 -7.97 -4.91
N LEU A 91 2.57 -7.66 -5.99
CA LEU A 91 3.01 -8.00 -7.35
C LEU A 91 4.31 -7.29 -7.71
N ASN A 92 4.43 -6.01 -7.35
CA ASN A 92 5.65 -5.24 -7.60
C ASN A 92 6.85 -5.87 -6.86
N ASP A 93 6.69 -6.21 -5.58
CA ASP A 93 7.74 -6.83 -4.78
C ASP A 93 8.07 -8.28 -5.21
N MET A 94 7.11 -9.01 -5.78
CA MET A 94 7.34 -10.40 -6.23
C MET A 94 7.95 -10.48 -7.63
N PHE A 95 7.57 -9.60 -8.56
CA PHE A 95 7.88 -9.78 -9.98
C PHE A 95 8.69 -8.63 -10.59
N VAL A 96 8.54 -7.42 -10.07
CA VAL A 96 9.09 -6.20 -10.72
C VAL A 96 10.35 -5.75 -10.01
N LEU A 97 10.25 -5.39 -8.73
CA LEU A 97 11.34 -4.89 -7.91
C LEU A 97 12.55 -5.86 -7.88
N PRO A 98 12.40 -7.19 -7.76
CA PRO A 98 13.51 -8.15 -7.81
C PRO A 98 14.43 -8.01 -9.04
N THR A 99 13.90 -7.55 -10.17
CA THR A 99 14.65 -7.46 -11.44
C THR A 99 15.66 -6.31 -11.45
N TYR A 100 15.42 -5.24 -10.68
CA TYR A 100 16.26 -4.04 -10.64
C TYR A 100 16.57 -3.53 -9.22
N VAL A 101 16.23 -4.28 -8.17
CA VAL A 101 16.47 -3.86 -6.77
C VAL A 101 17.97 -3.63 -6.47
N TRP A 102 18.85 -4.29 -7.22
CA TRP A 102 20.29 -4.10 -7.15
C TRP A 102 20.75 -2.75 -7.72
N ALA A 103 19.94 -2.13 -8.58
CA ALA A 103 20.22 -0.85 -9.24
C ALA A 103 19.43 0.32 -8.63
N THR A 104 18.45 0.07 -7.75
CA THR A 104 17.65 1.14 -7.11
C THR A 104 18.25 1.57 -5.77
N LYS A 105 18.20 2.88 -5.50
CA LYS A 105 18.54 3.45 -4.18
C LYS A 105 17.37 3.43 -3.20
N ASP A 106 16.16 3.16 -3.71
CA ASP A 106 14.92 3.14 -2.94
C ASP A 106 14.12 1.87 -3.25
N PRO A 107 14.21 0.83 -2.40
CA PRO A 107 13.47 -0.41 -2.53
C PRO A 107 12.21 -0.46 -1.66
N ARG A 108 11.67 0.69 -1.24
CA ARG A 108 10.44 0.76 -0.42
C ARG A 108 9.24 0.20 -1.18
N PRO A 109 8.29 -0.46 -0.49
CA PRO A 109 7.09 -1.01 -1.13
C PRO A 109 6.15 0.12 -1.55
N ILE A 110 5.25 -0.19 -2.48
CA ILE A 110 4.28 0.79 -2.99
C ILE A 110 3.38 1.31 -1.86
N THR A 111 3.06 0.46 -0.86
CA THR A 111 2.28 0.84 0.33
C THR A 111 2.82 2.07 1.04
N HIS A 112 4.15 2.27 1.02
CA HIS A 112 4.81 3.40 1.66
C HIS A 112 4.37 4.77 1.09
N PHE A 113 4.04 4.83 -0.20
CA PHE A 113 3.59 6.08 -0.84
C PHE A 113 2.10 6.38 -0.58
N PHE A 114 1.39 5.48 0.10
CA PHE A 114 -0.04 5.58 0.38
C PHE A 114 -0.35 5.60 1.89
N ASP A 115 0.65 5.86 2.74
CA ASP A 115 0.55 5.80 4.20
C ASP A 115 -0.06 4.48 4.71
N LEU A 116 0.23 3.39 4.00
CA LEU A 116 -0.14 2.05 4.41
C LEU A 116 1.08 1.38 5.04
N PRO A 117 0.91 0.73 6.21
CA PRO A 117 1.98 -0.08 6.76
C PRO A 117 2.29 -1.24 5.82
N ASP A 118 3.54 -1.68 5.81
CA ASP A 118 4.03 -2.72 4.90
C ASP A 118 3.20 -4.00 5.02
N TYR A 119 2.74 -4.31 6.23
CA TYR A 119 1.79 -5.40 6.48
C TYR A 119 0.50 -4.95 7.17
N VAL A 120 -0.53 -5.80 7.13
CA VAL A 120 -1.86 -5.50 7.69
C VAL A 120 -1.87 -5.46 9.22
N TRP A 121 -1.07 -6.28 9.91
CA TRP A 121 -1.00 -6.27 11.38
C TRP A 121 -0.07 -5.19 11.93
N GLU A 122 0.70 -4.53 11.07
CA GLU A 122 1.57 -3.45 11.52
C GLU A 122 0.73 -2.23 11.87
N LYS A 123 1.14 -1.57 12.95
CA LYS A 123 0.55 -0.28 13.32
C LYS A 123 1.02 0.75 12.30
N ALA A 124 0.06 1.49 11.75
CA ALA A 124 0.31 2.68 10.96
C ALA A 124 0.69 3.84 11.89
#